data_AF-A0A7C3HE86-F1
#
_entry.id   AF-A0A7C3HE86-F1
#
_cell.length_a   1.000
_cell.length_b   1.000
_cell.length_c   1.000
_cell.angle_alpha   90.00
_cell.angle_beta   90.00
_cell.angle_gamma   90.00
#
_symmetry.space_group_name_H-M   'P 1'
#
loop_
_entity.id
_entity.type
_entity.pdbx_description
1 polymer ?
#
loop_
_entity_poly.entity_id
_entity_poly.type
_entity_poly.pdbx_seq_one_letter_code
_entity_poly.pdbx_strand_id
1 'polypeptide(L)'
;MKRWLFLLMLPLLVAACGGGESKPAGNALHLPPPGFVGDGAKGAVVYRQNCQSCHGAEARGTERGPSLLRGIYAPNRHANLAFHLAVKNGVRAHHDSKGDMPPLQVSPEDVEHVIQYVRELQVKAGVFQP
;
A
#
# COMPACT_ATOMS: atom_id res chain seq x y z
N MET A 1 -22.48 69.48 21.73
CA MET A 1 -21.32 68.59 21.51
C MET A 1 -21.50 67.34 22.36
N LYS A 2 -22.06 66.26 21.80
CA LYS A 2 -22.23 64.97 22.50
C LYS A 2 -21.66 63.89 21.58
N ARG A 3 -20.41 63.49 21.85
CA ARG A 3 -19.75 62.36 21.17
C ARG A 3 -20.22 61.09 21.86
N TRP A 4 -21.11 60.35 21.20
CA TRP A 4 -21.46 58.99 21.59
C TRP A 4 -20.29 58.07 21.21
N LEU A 5 -19.55 57.58 22.20
CA LEU A 5 -18.67 56.42 22.03
C LEU A 5 -19.53 55.16 22.08
N PHE A 6 -19.88 54.62 20.91
CA PHE A 6 -20.32 53.23 20.79
C PHE A 6 -19.10 52.31 20.94
N LEU A 7 -18.94 51.74 22.13
CA LEU A 7 -18.09 50.58 22.37
C LEU A 7 -18.75 49.34 21.74
N LEU A 8 -18.39 49.04 20.50
CA LEU A 8 -18.67 47.76 19.85
C LEU A 8 -17.74 46.69 20.45
N MET A 9 -18.23 45.95 21.44
CA MET A 9 -17.63 44.69 21.86
C MET A 9 -17.86 43.64 20.76
N LEU A 10 -16.77 43.25 20.10
CA LEU A 10 -16.73 42.18 19.11
C LEU A 10 -16.74 40.82 19.84
N PRO A 11 -17.70 39.91 19.57
CA PRO A 11 -17.73 38.61 20.23
C PRO A 11 -16.59 37.74 19.69
N LEU A 12 -15.76 37.24 20.61
CA LEU A 12 -14.69 36.29 20.33
C LEU A 12 -15.33 34.92 20.00
N LEU A 13 -15.59 34.68 18.72
CA LEU A 13 -16.02 33.39 18.19
C LEU A 13 -14.85 32.40 18.32
N VAL A 14 -14.84 31.62 19.40
CA VAL A 14 -13.96 30.45 19.54
C VAL A 14 -14.46 29.41 18.55
N ALA A 15 -13.79 29.32 17.40
CA ALA A 15 -13.99 28.25 16.44
C ALA A 15 -13.54 26.93 17.09
N ALA A 16 -14.51 26.12 17.52
CA ALA A 16 -14.27 24.75 17.95
C ALA A 16 -13.81 23.92 16.75
N CYS A 17 -12.52 23.61 16.68
CA CYS A 17 -12.00 22.59 15.77
C CYS A 17 -12.55 21.24 16.22
N GLY A 18 -13.61 20.77 15.56
CA GLY A 18 -14.14 19.42 15.72
C GLY A 18 -13.10 18.40 15.27
N GLY A 19 -12.45 17.75 16.23
CA GLY A 19 -11.69 16.52 16.01
C GLY A 19 -12.65 15.40 15.65
N GLY A 20 -12.91 15.24 14.36
CA GLY A 20 -13.59 14.06 13.84
C GLY A 20 -12.63 12.88 13.87
N GLU A 21 -12.77 12.01 14.86
CA GLU A 21 -12.05 10.74 14.91
C GLU A 21 -12.46 9.90 13.69
N SER A 22 -11.60 9.87 12.68
CA SER A 22 -11.82 9.04 11.50
C SER A 22 -11.54 7.59 11.86
N LYS A 23 -12.53 6.70 11.65
CA LYS A 23 -12.32 5.25 11.75
C LYS A 23 -11.12 4.87 10.88
N PRO A 24 -10.19 4.04 11.34
CA PRO A 24 -9.02 3.67 10.55
C PRO A 24 -9.48 2.95 9.28
N ALA A 25 -9.19 3.56 8.12
CA ALA A 25 -9.53 3.00 6.80
C ALA A 25 -8.77 1.70 6.47
N GLY A 26 -7.91 1.20 7.37
CA GLY A 26 -7.02 0.07 7.15
C GLY A 26 -7.73 -1.21 6.70
N ASN A 27 -8.83 -1.59 7.37
CA ASN A 27 -9.57 -2.81 7.00
C ASN A 27 -10.22 -2.70 5.61
N ALA A 28 -10.66 -1.51 5.20
CA ALA A 28 -11.24 -1.29 3.88
C ALA A 28 -10.18 -1.34 2.78
N LEU A 29 -8.93 -1.02 3.08
CA LEU A 29 -7.83 -1.02 2.11
C LEU A 29 -6.95 -2.26 2.17
N HIS A 30 -7.26 -3.21 3.07
CA HIS A 30 -6.43 -4.38 3.34
C HIS A 30 -5.01 -3.98 3.75
N LEU A 31 -4.91 -3.09 4.75
CA LEU A 31 -3.65 -2.64 5.30
C LEU A 31 -3.44 -3.23 6.70
N PRO A 32 -2.19 -3.52 7.09
CA PRO A 32 -1.90 -3.97 8.44
C PRO A 32 -2.14 -2.83 9.45
N PRO A 33 -2.12 -3.12 10.76
CA PRO A 33 -2.21 -2.10 11.79
C PRO A 33 -1.17 -0.98 11.59
N PRO A 34 -1.51 0.29 11.92
CA PRO A 34 -0.56 1.39 11.82
C PRO A 34 0.75 1.09 12.55
N GLY A 35 1.88 1.36 11.91
CA GLY A 35 3.21 1.10 12.46
C GLY A 35 3.70 -0.35 12.32
N PHE A 36 2.92 -1.24 11.69
CA PHE A 36 3.42 -2.57 11.33
C PHE A 36 4.57 -2.47 10.33
N VAL A 37 5.65 -3.23 10.58
CA VAL A 37 6.83 -3.28 9.73
C VAL A 37 6.98 -4.69 9.17
N GLY A 38 7.14 -4.78 7.85
CA GLY A 38 7.36 -6.05 7.16
C GLY A 38 8.69 -6.72 7.54
N ASP A 39 8.76 -8.04 7.34
CA ASP A 39 9.92 -8.87 7.60
C ASP A 39 10.16 -9.69 6.34
N GLY A 40 11.26 -9.44 5.64
CA GLY A 40 11.55 -10.07 4.35
C GLY A 40 11.74 -11.59 4.45
N ALA A 41 12.23 -12.10 5.58
CA ALA A 41 12.40 -13.54 5.76
C ALA A 41 11.05 -14.26 5.89
N LYS A 42 10.11 -13.68 6.66
CA LYS A 42 8.71 -14.15 6.69
C LYS A 42 8.05 -14.00 5.33
N GLY A 43 8.28 -12.86 4.67
CA GLY A 43 7.78 -12.56 3.34
C GLY A 43 8.19 -13.59 2.30
N ALA A 44 9.44 -14.06 2.33
CA ALA A 44 9.93 -15.10 1.43
C ALA A 44 9.16 -16.43 1.58
N VAL A 45 8.76 -16.78 2.81
CA VAL A 45 7.95 -17.99 3.08
C VAL A 45 6.55 -17.83 2.52
N VAL A 46 5.87 -16.72 2.85
CA VAL A 46 4.51 -16.43 2.36
C VAL A 46 4.50 -16.33 0.83
N TYR A 47 5.49 -15.67 0.24
CA TYR A 47 5.63 -15.52 -1.21
C TYR A 47 5.75 -16.88 -1.91
N ARG A 48 6.55 -17.79 -1.37
CA ARG A 48 6.72 -19.14 -1.93
C ARG A 48 5.42 -19.93 -1.93
N GLN A 49 4.62 -19.78 -0.88
CA GLN A 49 3.36 -20.50 -0.71
C GLN A 49 2.24 -19.92 -1.59
N ASN A 50 2.18 -18.60 -1.75
CA ASN A 50 0.99 -17.92 -2.30
C ASN A 50 1.23 -17.25 -3.66
N CYS A 51 2.46 -16.85 -3.99
CA CYS A 51 2.73 -15.93 -5.10
C CYS A 51 3.63 -16.55 -6.18
N GLN A 52 4.59 -17.37 -5.77
CA GLN A 52 5.67 -17.88 -6.62
C GLN A 52 5.16 -18.68 -7.84
N SER A 53 4.04 -19.38 -7.70
CA SER A 53 3.52 -20.21 -8.79
C SER A 53 3.22 -19.37 -10.05
N CYS A 54 2.80 -18.12 -9.89
CA CYS A 54 2.53 -17.19 -11.00
C CYS A 54 3.66 -16.17 -11.19
N HIS A 55 4.20 -15.60 -10.12
CA HIS A 55 5.22 -14.55 -10.21
C HIS A 55 6.67 -15.07 -10.22
N GLY A 56 6.87 -16.39 -10.23
CA GLY A 56 8.16 -17.03 -10.40
C GLY A 56 9.02 -17.05 -9.15
N ALA A 57 10.05 -17.88 -9.13
CA ALA A 57 11.02 -17.90 -8.04
C ALA A 57 11.75 -16.55 -7.96
N GLU A 58 11.88 -16.02 -6.74
CA GLU A 58 12.47 -14.69 -6.48
C GLU A 58 11.84 -13.57 -7.34
N ALA A 59 10.53 -13.66 -7.58
CA ALA A 59 9.76 -12.64 -8.29
C ALA A 59 10.19 -12.34 -9.73
N ARG A 60 10.89 -13.28 -10.39
CA ARG A 60 11.37 -13.14 -11.77
C ARG A 60 10.30 -13.24 -12.85
N GLY A 61 9.07 -13.59 -12.50
CA GLY A 61 7.95 -13.79 -13.41
C GLY A 61 7.89 -15.20 -14.00
N THR A 62 6.75 -15.52 -14.59
CA THR A 62 6.52 -16.71 -15.42
C THR A 62 5.62 -16.33 -16.60
N GLU A 63 5.16 -17.29 -17.38
CA GLU A 63 4.10 -17.04 -18.37
C GLU A 63 2.72 -16.73 -17.75
N ARG A 64 2.51 -17.05 -16.47
CA ARG A 64 1.25 -16.80 -15.75
C ARG A 64 1.24 -15.52 -14.92
N GLY A 65 2.36 -14.83 -14.82
CA GLY A 65 2.46 -13.66 -13.96
C GLY A 65 3.73 -12.84 -14.23
N PRO A 66 3.63 -11.51 -14.20
CA PRO A 66 4.77 -10.65 -14.51
C PRO A 66 5.87 -10.76 -13.47
N SER A 67 7.10 -10.45 -13.90
CA SER A 67 8.21 -10.19 -13.00
C SER A 67 7.91 -8.95 -12.15
N LEU A 68 7.95 -9.09 -10.82
CA LEU A 68 7.82 -7.94 -9.92
C LEU A 68 9.14 -7.17 -9.80
N LEU A 69 10.21 -7.60 -10.48
CA LEU A 69 11.49 -6.89 -10.55
C LEU A 69 11.54 -5.86 -11.69
N ARG A 70 10.45 -5.68 -12.46
CA ARG A 70 10.39 -4.61 -13.45
C ARG A 70 10.24 -3.25 -12.77
N GLY A 71 10.87 -2.22 -13.32
CA GLY A 71 10.81 -0.85 -12.79
C GLY A 71 9.39 -0.25 -12.70
N ILE A 72 8.42 -0.77 -13.46
CA ILE A 72 7.01 -0.39 -13.28
C ILE A 72 6.49 -0.73 -11.88
N TYR A 73 7.01 -1.77 -11.25
CA TYR A 73 6.65 -2.18 -9.90
C TYR A 73 7.49 -1.50 -8.82
N ALA A 74 8.38 -0.56 -9.16
CA ALA A 74 9.16 0.18 -8.18
C ALA A 74 8.27 1.06 -7.28
N PRO A 75 8.72 1.42 -6.06
CA PRO A 75 7.89 2.17 -5.10
C PRO A 75 7.33 3.49 -5.61
N ASN A 76 8.04 4.18 -6.51
CA ASN A 76 7.62 5.46 -7.11
C ASN A 76 6.58 5.31 -8.23
N ARG A 77 6.25 4.09 -8.66
CA ARG A 77 5.27 3.79 -9.71
C ARG A 77 4.12 2.94 -9.18
N HIS A 78 4.44 1.83 -8.51
CA HIS A 78 3.49 1.02 -7.75
C HIS A 78 3.90 0.98 -6.28
N ALA A 79 3.33 1.91 -5.51
CA ALA A 79 3.49 1.95 -4.06
C ALA A 79 2.94 0.68 -3.39
N ASN A 80 3.29 0.48 -2.11
CA ASN A 80 2.87 -0.71 -1.35
C ASN A 80 1.35 -0.90 -1.30
N LEU A 81 0.57 0.19 -1.25
CA LEU A 81 -0.89 0.13 -1.34
C LEU A 81 -1.39 -0.59 -2.60
N ALA A 82 -0.70 -0.45 -3.73
CA ALA A 82 -1.09 -1.13 -4.97
C ALA A 82 -0.95 -2.66 -4.84
N PHE A 83 0.04 -3.14 -4.09
CA PHE A 83 0.23 -4.57 -3.84
C PHE A 83 -0.88 -5.11 -2.92
N HIS A 84 -1.21 -4.39 -1.85
CA HIS A 84 -2.34 -4.74 -0.98
C HIS A 84 -3.66 -4.83 -1.75
N LEU A 85 -3.95 -3.85 -2.60
CA LEU A 85 -5.15 -3.84 -3.41
C LEU A 85 -5.15 -4.93 -4.48
N ALA A 86 -4.00 -5.25 -5.08
CA ALA A 86 -3.85 -6.34 -6.04
C ALA A 86 -4.13 -7.70 -5.39
N VAL A 87 -3.60 -7.95 -4.18
CA VAL A 87 -3.89 -9.18 -3.43
C VAL A 87 -5.37 -9.24 -3.03
N LYS A 88 -5.91 -8.14 -2.50
CA LYS A 88 -7.29 -8.07 -2.01
C LYS A 88 -8.31 -8.26 -3.13
N ASN A 89 -8.14 -7.56 -4.25
CA ASN A 89 -9.17 -7.43 -5.29
C ASN A 89 -8.85 -8.23 -6.56
N GLY A 90 -7.62 -8.72 -6.70
CA GLY A 90 -7.11 -9.19 -7.97
C GLY A 90 -6.77 -8.05 -8.93
N VAL A 91 -6.25 -8.42 -10.10
CA VAL A 91 -5.87 -7.48 -11.18
C VAL A 91 -6.29 -8.08 -12.51
N ARG A 92 -6.95 -7.27 -13.36
CA ARG A 92 -7.22 -7.66 -14.75
C ARG A 92 -6.02 -7.38 -15.63
N ALA A 93 -5.68 -8.33 -16.49
CA ALA A 93 -4.66 -8.12 -17.51
C ALA A 93 -5.09 -7.01 -18.47
N HIS A 94 -4.16 -6.11 -18.82
CA HIS A 94 -4.47 -5.00 -19.73
C HIS A 94 -3.40 -4.71 -20.80
N HIS A 95 -2.18 -5.27 -20.72
CA HIS A 95 -1.15 -5.07 -21.76
C HIS A 95 -0.35 -6.33 -22.13
N ASP A 96 0.22 -7.03 -21.14
CA ASP A 96 1.19 -8.12 -21.40
C ASP A 96 0.56 -9.53 -21.41
N SER A 97 -0.78 -9.62 -21.38
CA SER A 97 -1.58 -10.85 -21.53
C SER A 97 -1.17 -12.05 -20.64
N LYS A 98 -0.47 -11.81 -19.51
CA LYS A 98 -0.04 -12.86 -18.55
C LYS A 98 -1.19 -13.47 -17.74
N GLY A 99 -2.43 -13.11 -18.07
CA GLY A 99 -3.65 -13.53 -17.38
C GLY A 99 -4.04 -12.60 -16.24
N ASP A 100 -5.28 -12.74 -15.78
CA ASP A 100 -5.78 -12.05 -14.61
C ASP A 100 -5.15 -12.63 -13.34
N MET A 101 -4.81 -11.75 -12.39
CA MET A 101 -4.47 -12.15 -11.03
C MET A 101 -5.78 -12.26 -10.23
N PRO A 102 -6.17 -13.44 -9.73
CA PRO A 102 -7.34 -13.55 -8.87
C PRO A 102 -7.07 -12.88 -7.50
N PRO A 103 -8.12 -12.46 -6.78
CA PRO A 103 -7.98 -12.10 -5.38
C PRO A 103 -7.49 -13.30 -4.57
N LEU A 104 -6.66 -13.06 -3.57
CA LEU A 104 -6.09 -14.08 -2.70
C LEU A 104 -6.48 -13.83 -1.25
N GLN A 105 -6.74 -14.91 -0.51
CA GLN A 105 -7.03 -14.86 0.91
C GLN A 105 -5.73 -14.89 1.73
N VAL A 106 -4.98 -13.79 1.68
CA VAL A 106 -3.75 -13.58 2.48
C VAL A 106 -4.02 -12.44 3.46
N SER A 107 -3.50 -12.50 4.69
CA SER A 107 -3.71 -11.42 5.67
C SER A 107 -2.93 -10.15 5.26
N PRO A 108 -3.38 -8.95 5.64
CA PRO A 108 -2.66 -7.73 5.27
C PRO A 108 -1.25 -7.67 5.91
N GLU A 109 -1.04 -8.27 7.08
CA GLU A 109 0.27 -8.43 7.71
C GLU A 109 1.20 -9.32 6.87
N ASP A 110 0.70 -10.46 6.39
CA ASP A 110 1.45 -11.36 5.52
C ASP A 110 1.76 -10.72 4.15
N VAL A 111 0.83 -9.92 3.61
CA VAL A 111 1.09 -9.15 2.39
C VAL A 111 2.19 -8.11 2.63
N GLU A 112 2.21 -7.44 3.79
CA GLU A 112 3.29 -6.49 4.10
C GLU A 112 4.65 -7.19 4.24
N HIS A 113 4.69 -8.39 4.82
CA HIS A 113 5.89 -9.22 4.79
C HIS A 113 6.33 -9.54 3.35
N VAL A 114 5.41 -9.94 2.48
CA VAL A 114 5.70 -10.21 1.05
C VAL A 114 6.22 -8.97 0.34
N ILE A 115 5.61 -7.81 0.58
CA ILE A 115 6.04 -6.54 0.00
C ILE A 115 7.48 -6.26 0.43
N GLN A 116 7.80 -6.37 1.71
CA GLN A 116 9.18 -6.18 2.20
C GLN A 116 10.18 -7.09 1.48
N TYR A 117 9.86 -8.38 1.34
CA TYR A 117 10.68 -9.33 0.58
C TYR A 117 10.85 -8.92 -0.89
N VAL A 118 9.78 -8.50 -1.57
CA VAL A 118 9.84 -8.04 -2.97
C VAL A 118 10.69 -6.77 -3.09
N ARG A 119 10.60 -5.83 -2.13
CA ARG A 119 11.43 -4.62 -2.13
C ARG A 119 12.90 -4.93 -1.97
N GLU A 120 13.26 -5.86 -1.09
CA GLU A 120 14.64 -6.32 -0.92
C GLU A 120 15.19 -6.93 -2.22
N LEU A 121 14.39 -7.76 -2.91
CA LEU A 121 14.78 -8.31 -4.21
C LEU A 121 14.93 -7.22 -5.27
N GLN A 122 14.05 -6.23 -5.30
CA GLN A 122 14.13 -5.10 -6.22
C GLN A 122 15.40 -4.26 -5.97
N VAL A 123 15.77 -3.99 -4.71
CA VAL A 123 17.03 -3.32 -4.37
C VAL A 123 18.23 -4.16 -4.81
N LYS A 124 18.24 -5.47 -4.52
CA LYS A 124 19.30 -6.39 -4.93
C LYS A 124 19.45 -6.48 -6.46
N ALA A 125 18.34 -6.35 -7.19
CA ALA A 125 18.30 -6.35 -8.64
C ALA A 125 18.57 -4.97 -9.27
N GLY A 126 18.82 -3.92 -8.47
CA GLY A 126 19.12 -2.58 -8.95
C GLY A 126 17.92 -1.84 -9.55
N VAL A 127 16.69 -2.24 -9.19
CA VAL A 127 15.45 -1.62 -9.69
C VAL A 127 15.25 -0.22 -9.12
N PHE A 128 15.61 -0.03 -7.85
CA PHE A 128 15.63 1.27 -7.17
C PHE A 128 16.63 1.23 -6.00
N GLN A 129 16.89 2.40 -5.41
CA GLN A 129 17.68 2.56 -4.18
C GLN A 129 16.75 3.04 -3.06
N PRO A 130 16.90 2.50 -1.83
CA PRO A 130 16.04 2.84 -0.69
C PRO A 130 16.16 4.29 -0.23
#